data_AF-A0A3E1DFG2-F1
#
_entry.id   AF-A0A3E1DFG2-F1
#
_cell.length_a   1.000
_cell.length_b   1.000
_cell.length_c   1.000
_cell.angle_alpha   90.00
_cell.angle_beta   90.00
_cell.angle_gamma   90.00
#
_symmetry.space_group_name_H-M   'P 1'
#
loop_
_entity.id
_entity.type
_entity.pdbx_description
1 polymer ?
#
loop_
_entity_poly.entity_id
_entity_poly.type
_entity_poly.pdbx_seq_one_letter_code
_entity_poly.pdbx_strand_id
1 'polypeptide(L)'
;MKTQMINNTKYFAVIFASIISMCGCATVDTFQKMHSYERAQYVCSRDSYYERLRNDETSQEARINDISSALARGYRVHKSCNTVKVEKPGTVSCTSNGVGTRINTDCKQNTNTTYENVCTETPVSIDANLERGNLKVSRDLMERAKIEKNNIYSLCYSLVEPMSAEQAFSYYKNK
;
A
#
# COMPACT_ATOMS: atom_id res chain seq x y z
N MET A 1 22.28 -36.32 -36.32
CA MET A 1 21.56 -37.00 -35.23
C MET A 1 20.59 -36.02 -34.61
N LYS A 2 19.29 -36.20 -34.86
CA LYS A 2 18.20 -35.46 -34.22
C LYS A 2 17.92 -36.10 -32.87
N THR A 3 17.90 -35.30 -31.81
CA THR A 3 17.25 -35.71 -30.56
C THR A 3 16.22 -34.64 -30.22
N GLN A 4 14.97 -34.95 -30.54
CA GLN A 4 13.81 -34.25 -30.05
C GLN A 4 13.65 -34.59 -28.56
N MET A 5 13.51 -33.57 -27.71
CA MET A 5 12.83 -33.74 -26.43
C MET A 5 11.56 -32.93 -26.45
N ILE A 6 10.46 -33.66 -26.61
CA ILE A 6 9.09 -33.23 -26.40
C ILE A 6 8.93 -33.07 -24.89
N ASN A 7 8.63 -31.87 -24.40
CA ASN A 7 8.12 -31.72 -23.04
C ASN A 7 6.79 -30.95 -23.07
N ASN A 8 5.77 -31.69 -22.64
CA ASN A 8 4.37 -31.30 -22.54
C ASN A 8 4.19 -30.11 -21.60
N THR A 9 3.93 -28.93 -22.18
CA THR A 9 3.44 -27.78 -21.42
C THR A 9 1.97 -28.00 -21.11
N LYS A 10 1.70 -28.68 -20.00
CA LYS A 10 0.35 -28.81 -19.43
C LYS A 10 -0.10 -27.42 -18.97
N TYR A 11 -1.20 -26.98 -19.58
CA TYR A 11 -2.07 -25.86 -19.23
C TYR A 11 -2.01 -25.46 -17.74
N PHE A 12 -1.31 -24.35 -17.46
CA PHE A 12 -1.60 -23.58 -16.26
C PHE A 12 -2.88 -22.80 -16.54
N ALA A 13 -4.01 -23.40 -16.14
CA ALA A 13 -5.26 -22.68 -15.98
C ALA A 13 -5.07 -21.65 -14.85
N VAL A 14 -4.68 -20.43 -15.23
CA VAL A 14 -4.76 -19.27 -14.35
C VAL A 14 -6.25 -19.03 -14.12
N ILE A 15 -6.76 -19.53 -13.00
CA ILE A 15 -8.07 -19.13 -12.48
C ILE A 15 -7.90 -17.66 -12.09
N PHE A 16 -8.19 -16.77 -13.03
CA PHE A 16 -8.50 -15.37 -12.78
C PHE A 16 -9.76 -15.37 -11.90
N ALA A 17 -9.56 -15.45 -10.59
CA ALA A 17 -10.60 -15.14 -9.62
C ALA A 17 -10.98 -13.69 -9.87
N SER A 18 -12.11 -13.50 -10.55
CA SER A 18 -12.74 -12.22 -10.83
C SER A 18 -12.88 -11.42 -9.54
N ILE A 19 -11.95 -10.48 -9.32
CA ILE A 19 -12.10 -9.42 -8.34
C ILE A 19 -13.19 -8.50 -8.89
N ILE A 20 -14.43 -8.85 -8.58
CA ILE A 20 -15.58 -7.97 -8.74
C ILE A 20 -15.41 -6.88 -7.70
N SER A 21 -14.70 -5.82 -8.11
CA SER A 21 -14.65 -4.55 -7.41
C SER A 21 -16.01 -3.86 -7.56
N MET A 22 -17.02 -4.37 -6.85
CA MET A 22 -18.34 -3.75 -6.77
C MET A 22 -18.30 -2.61 -5.74
N CYS A 23 -18.11 -1.39 -6.22
CA CYS A 23 -18.75 -0.20 -5.63
C CYS A 23 -20.25 -0.19 -6.00
N GLY A 24 -20.93 -1.33 -5.87
CA GLY A 24 -22.37 -1.43 -6.00
C GLY A 24 -22.95 -1.38 -4.60
N CYS A 25 -23.85 -0.44 -4.33
CA CYS A 25 -24.72 -0.54 -3.17
C CYS A 25 -25.39 -1.91 -3.22
N ALA A 26 -25.05 -2.80 -2.29
CA ALA A 26 -25.66 -4.12 -2.27
C ALA A 26 -27.17 -3.96 -2.13
N THR A 27 -27.92 -4.76 -2.88
CA THR A 27 -29.38 -4.78 -2.83
C THR A 27 -29.87 -6.12 -2.30
N VAL A 28 -31.14 -6.18 -1.89
CA VAL A 28 -31.75 -7.45 -1.48
C VAL A 28 -31.71 -8.50 -2.60
N ASP A 29 -31.90 -8.10 -3.87
CA ASP A 29 -31.78 -8.98 -5.04
C ASP A 29 -30.36 -9.60 -5.16
N THR A 30 -29.33 -8.84 -4.78
CA THR A 30 -27.95 -9.34 -4.73
C THR A 30 -27.83 -10.47 -3.70
N PHE A 31 -28.46 -10.32 -2.53
CA PHE A 31 -28.46 -11.34 -1.48
C PHE A 31 -29.31 -12.55 -1.84
N GLN A 32 -30.43 -12.36 -2.55
CA GLN A 32 -31.29 -13.46 -3.01
C GLN A 32 -30.57 -14.39 -4.01
N LYS A 33 -29.63 -13.84 -4.78
CA LYS A 33 -28.80 -14.59 -5.74
C LYS A 33 -27.61 -15.33 -5.08
N MET A 34 -27.26 -14.99 -3.85
CA MET A 34 -26.18 -15.64 -3.09
C MET A 34 -26.70 -16.86 -2.34
N HIS A 35 -25.89 -17.92 -2.22
CA HIS A 35 -26.14 -19.01 -1.27
C HIS A 35 -25.98 -18.54 0.19
N SER A 36 -26.48 -19.33 1.16
CA SER A 36 -26.41 -18.97 2.59
C SER A 36 -24.99 -18.66 3.06
N TYR A 37 -24.04 -19.54 2.74
CA TYR A 37 -22.62 -19.37 3.08
C TYR A 37 -21.98 -18.14 2.42
N GLU A 38 -22.37 -17.81 1.19
CA GLU A 38 -21.85 -16.65 0.44
C GLU A 38 -22.37 -15.34 1.04
N ARG A 39 -23.64 -15.30 1.44
CA ARG A 39 -24.22 -14.15 2.17
C ARG A 39 -23.49 -13.94 3.49
N ALA A 40 -23.31 -15.00 4.28
CA ALA A 40 -22.61 -14.93 5.56
C ALA A 40 -21.18 -14.43 5.37
N GLN A 41 -20.45 -14.96 4.39
CA GLN A 41 -19.11 -14.47 4.06
C GLN A 41 -19.14 -13.00 3.64
N TYR A 42 -20.07 -12.60 2.77
CA TYR A 42 -20.18 -11.24 2.26
C TYR A 42 -20.40 -10.22 3.38
N VAL A 43 -21.33 -10.51 4.28
CA VAL A 43 -21.68 -9.64 5.41
C VAL A 43 -20.54 -9.61 6.43
N CYS A 44 -20.07 -10.78 6.87
CA CYS A 44 -19.13 -10.87 7.99
C CYS A 44 -17.72 -10.42 7.62
N SER A 45 -17.32 -10.53 6.35
CA SER A 45 -16.04 -9.95 5.91
C SER A 45 -16.08 -8.43 5.84
N ARG A 46 -17.27 -7.81 5.84
CA ARG A 46 -17.46 -6.34 5.74
C ARG A 46 -17.89 -5.73 7.07
N ASP A 47 -17.91 -6.52 8.14
CA ASP A 47 -18.11 -6.01 9.48
C ASP A 47 -16.97 -5.03 9.84
N SER A 48 -17.33 -3.88 10.41
CA SER A 48 -16.38 -2.80 10.69
C SER A 48 -15.32 -3.21 11.72
N TYR A 49 -15.67 -4.04 12.70
CA TYR A 49 -14.70 -4.58 13.66
C TYR A 49 -13.80 -5.62 13.02
N TYR A 50 -14.33 -6.50 12.17
CA TYR A 50 -13.53 -7.44 11.39
C TYR A 50 -12.51 -6.72 10.51
N GLU A 51 -12.91 -5.71 9.75
CA GLU A 51 -12.01 -4.94 8.88
C GLU A 51 -10.98 -4.15 9.69
N ARG A 52 -11.36 -3.58 10.84
CA ARG A 52 -10.40 -2.96 11.75
C ARG A 52 -9.33 -3.95 12.21
N LEU A 53 -9.72 -5.13 12.67
CA LEU A 53 -8.79 -6.16 13.15
C LEU A 53 -7.90 -6.72 12.02
N ARG A 54 -8.44 -6.82 10.80
CA ARG A 54 -7.67 -7.16 9.60
C ARG A 54 -6.63 -6.09 9.26
N ASN A 55 -6.98 -4.81 9.40
CA ASN A 55 -6.06 -3.70 9.22
C ASN A 55 -4.98 -3.70 10.32
N ASP A 56 -5.36 -4.01 11.57
CA ASP A 56 -4.42 -4.15 12.68
C ASP A 56 -3.43 -5.29 12.42
N GLU A 57 -3.89 -6.46 11.95
CA GLU A 57 -3.02 -7.58 11.57
C GLU A 57 -1.99 -7.15 10.51
N THR A 58 -2.46 -6.51 9.44
CA THR A 58 -1.60 -6.04 8.33
C THR A 58 -0.60 -4.97 8.81
N SER A 59 -1.05 -4.06 9.68
CA SER A 59 -0.22 -3.01 10.27
C SER A 59 0.87 -3.58 11.17
N GLN A 60 0.54 -4.56 12.02
CA GLN A 60 1.52 -5.21 12.87
C GLN A 60 2.50 -6.08 12.08
N GLU A 61 2.05 -6.75 11.01
CA GLU A 61 2.94 -7.48 10.10
C GLU A 61 3.99 -6.56 9.46
N ALA A 62 3.56 -5.40 8.95
CA ALA A 62 4.47 -4.41 8.40
C ALA A 62 5.48 -3.91 9.45
N ARG A 63 5.04 -3.66 10.68
CA ARG A 63 5.92 -3.27 11.81
C ARG A 63 6.92 -4.37 12.17
N ILE A 64 6.49 -5.63 12.22
CA ILE A 64 7.35 -6.78 12.49
C ILE A 64 8.45 -6.87 11.43
N ASN A 65 8.10 -6.71 10.16
CA ASN A 65 9.04 -6.76 9.05
C ASN A 65 10.04 -5.60 9.09
N ASP A 66 9.58 -4.38 9.40
CA ASP A 66 10.44 -3.21 9.59
C ASP A 66 11.45 -3.40 10.73
N ILE A 67 10.96 -3.78 11.93
CA ILE A 67 11.80 -4.01 13.11
C ILE A 67 12.80 -5.14 12.85
N SER A 68 12.36 -6.25 12.25
CA SER A 68 13.24 -7.38 11.92
C SER A 68 14.33 -6.97 10.94
N SER A 69 14.00 -6.12 9.96
CA SER A 69 14.98 -5.57 9.02
C SER A 69 15.99 -4.63 9.70
N ALA A 70 15.53 -3.78 10.62
CA ALA A 70 16.40 -2.91 11.41
C ALA A 70 17.35 -3.72 12.30
N LEU A 71 16.84 -4.76 12.97
CA LEU A 71 17.64 -5.68 13.78
C LEU A 71 18.69 -6.43 12.95
N ALA A 72 18.34 -6.88 11.74
CA ALA A 72 19.27 -7.58 10.85
C ALA A 72 20.41 -6.68 10.36
N ARG A 73 20.12 -5.40 10.09
CA ARG A 73 21.12 -4.43 9.62
C ARG A 73 21.89 -3.73 10.75
N GLY A 74 21.31 -3.66 11.95
CA GLY A 74 21.90 -2.96 13.10
C GLY A 74 21.71 -1.44 13.12
N TYR A 75 20.95 -0.88 12.18
CA TYR A 75 20.68 0.56 12.09
C TYR A 75 19.32 0.86 11.43
N ARG A 76 18.78 2.04 11.71
CA ARG A 76 17.64 2.65 10.99
C ARG A 76 18.14 3.76 10.07
N VAL A 77 17.44 4.01 8.96
CA VAL A 77 17.77 5.09 8.03
C VAL A 77 16.85 6.28 8.30
N HIS A 78 17.44 7.42 8.64
CA HIS A 78 16.71 8.67 8.80
C HIS A 78 16.87 9.50 7.54
N LYS A 79 15.74 9.86 6.90
CA LYS A 79 15.72 10.72 5.73
C LYS A 79 15.38 12.14 6.13
N SER A 80 16.29 13.07 5.85
CA SER A 80 16.08 14.50 6.05
C SER A 80 16.05 15.20 4.70
N CYS A 81 14.99 15.93 4.39
CA CYS A 81 14.82 16.64 3.13
C CYS A 81 14.83 18.14 3.36
N ASN A 82 15.67 18.85 2.62
CA ASN A 82 15.77 20.30 2.65
C ASN A 82 15.43 20.87 1.28
N THR A 83 14.65 21.96 1.28
CA THR A 83 14.43 22.74 0.07
C THR A 83 15.63 23.67 -0.12
N VAL A 84 16.38 23.46 -1.19
CA VAL A 84 17.57 24.25 -1.52
C VAL A 84 17.27 25.16 -2.71
N LYS A 85 17.83 26.37 -2.66
CA LYS A 85 17.80 27.31 -3.77
C LYS A 85 18.83 26.85 -4.81
N VAL A 86 18.38 26.57 -6.03
CA VAL A 86 19.23 26.16 -7.15
C VAL A 86 19.11 27.20 -8.25
N GLU A 87 20.25 27.81 -8.60
CA GLU A 87 20.33 28.68 -9.76
C GLU A 87 20.47 27.84 -11.01
N LYS A 88 19.51 27.98 -11.93
CA LYS A 88 19.53 27.32 -13.23
C LYS A 88 19.83 28.34 -14.32
N PRO A 89 20.51 27.93 -15.40
CA PRO A 89 20.68 28.78 -16.57
C PRO A 89 19.31 29.23 -17.08
N GLY A 90 19.11 30.54 -17.09
CA GLY A 90 17.94 31.20 -17.65
C GLY A 90 18.17 31.59 -19.10
N THR A 91 17.32 32.49 -19.59
CA THR A 91 17.40 33.00 -20.96
C THR A 91 18.70 33.76 -21.20
N VAL A 92 19.28 33.58 -22.39
CA VAL A 92 20.41 34.39 -22.85
C VAL A 92 19.86 35.59 -23.60
N SER A 93 20.25 36.79 -23.17
CA SER A 93 19.92 38.04 -23.86
C SER A 93 21.18 38.58 -24.51
N CYS A 94 21.13 38.79 -25.83
CA CYS A 94 22.23 39.36 -26.59
C CYS A 94 21.85 40.73 -27.14
N THR A 95 22.73 41.71 -26.95
CA THR A 95 22.58 43.06 -27.50
C THR A 95 23.73 43.34 -28.45
N SER A 96 23.41 43.62 -29.71
CA SER A 96 24.38 43.99 -30.73
C SER A 96 24.32 45.50 -30.98
N ASN A 97 25.45 46.18 -30.86
CA ASN A 97 25.56 47.61 -31.14
C ASN A 97 26.71 47.87 -32.12
N GLY A 98 26.45 48.67 -33.16
CA GLY A 98 27.41 49.03 -34.21
C GLY A 98 26.77 49.19 -35.59
N VAL A 99 27.50 49.75 -36.55
CA VAL A 99 27.05 49.95 -37.95
C VAL A 99 28.16 49.49 -38.90
N GLY A 100 27.79 48.74 -39.94
CA GLY A 100 28.74 48.19 -40.92
C GLY A 100 29.54 47.01 -40.37
N THR A 101 30.84 46.94 -40.65
CA THR A 101 31.71 45.81 -40.26
C THR A 101 32.18 45.83 -38.79
N ARG A 102 31.72 46.80 -37.98
CA ARG A 102 32.07 46.94 -36.56
C ARG A 102 30.85 46.71 -35.66
N ILE A 103 30.24 45.54 -35.76
CA ILE A 103 29.16 45.13 -34.85
C ILE A 103 29.78 44.33 -33.70
N ASN A 104 29.61 44.83 -32.48
CA ASN A 104 29.93 44.08 -31.27
C ASN A 104 28.64 43.53 -30.69
N THR A 105 28.61 42.22 -30.44
CA THR A 105 27.51 41.54 -29.77
C THR A 105 27.96 41.15 -28.37
N ASP A 106 27.26 41.67 -27.37
CA ASP A 106 27.41 41.25 -25.97
C ASP A 106 26.24 40.33 -25.60
N CYS A 107 26.53 39.15 -25.05
CA CYS A 107 25.53 38.18 -24.63
C CYS A 107 25.65 37.94 -23.13
N LYS A 108 24.53 38.11 -22.41
CA LYS A 108 24.43 37.85 -20.98
C LYS A 108 23.48 36.70 -20.72
N GLN A 109 23.96 35.70 -19.98
CA GLN A 109 23.12 34.62 -19.47
C GLN A 109 22.44 35.09 -18.18
N ASN A 110 21.12 35.16 -18.19
CA ASN A 110 20.35 35.35 -16.96
C ASN A 110 20.32 34.03 -16.18
N THR A 111 20.23 34.08 -14.86
CA THR A 111 19.99 32.91 -14.01
C THR A 111 18.57 32.96 -13.48
N ASN A 112 17.89 31.82 -13.48
CA ASN A 112 16.59 31.66 -12.85
C ASN A 112 16.78 30.92 -11.53
N THR A 113 16.19 31.45 -10.46
CA THR A 113 16.13 30.75 -9.18
C THR A 113 15.01 29.71 -9.22
N THR A 114 15.35 28.47 -8.91
CA THR A 114 14.38 27.40 -8.64
C THR A 114 14.62 26.81 -7.25
N TYR A 115 13.62 26.13 -6.72
CA TYR A 115 13.72 25.43 -5.44
C TYR A 115 13.66 23.93 -5.70
N GLU A 116 14.63 23.19 -5.18
CA GLU A 116 14.69 21.73 -5.30
C GLU A 116 14.67 21.09 -3.92
N ASN A 117 13.99 19.96 -3.80
CA ASN A 117 14.00 19.17 -2.57
C ASN A 117 15.16 18.17 -2.63
N VAL A 118 16.17 18.38 -1.80
CA VAL A 118 17.32 17.49 -1.66
C VAL A 118 17.19 16.71 -0.36
N CYS A 119 17.21 15.38 -0.45
CA CYS A 119 17.11 14.50 0.70
C CYS A 119 18.42 13.77 0.98
N THR A 120 18.82 13.73 2.24
CA THR A 120 19.96 12.96 2.74
C THR A 120 19.46 11.83 3.61
N GLU A 121 19.99 10.62 3.38
CA GLU A 121 19.71 9.42 4.18
C GLU A 121 20.90 9.14 5.10
N THR A 122 20.66 9.17 6.41
CA THR A 122 21.68 8.97 7.43
C THR A 122 21.37 7.70 8.22
N PRO A 123 22.25 6.68 8.23
CA PRO A 123 22.09 5.52 9.09
C PRO A 123 22.35 5.89 10.55
N VAL A 124 21.50 5.42 11.46
CA VAL A 124 21.59 5.62 12.90
C VAL A 124 21.50 4.27 13.59
N SER A 125 22.47 3.95 14.44
CA SER A 125 22.51 2.69 15.19
C SER A 125 21.24 2.51 16.02
N ILE A 126 20.73 1.28 16.06
CA ILE A 126 19.59 0.94 16.92
C ILE A 126 20.03 0.57 18.34
N ASP A 127 19.10 0.71 19.29
CA ASP A 127 19.14 -0.08 20.53
C ASP A 127 18.51 -1.45 20.26
N ALA A 128 19.34 -2.49 20.18
CA ALA A 128 18.87 -3.84 19.87
C ALA A 128 17.94 -4.42 20.94
N ASN A 129 18.06 -4.02 22.21
CA ASN A 129 17.19 -4.52 23.28
C ASN A 129 15.81 -3.86 23.20
N LEU A 130 15.78 -2.55 22.95
CA LEU A 130 14.55 -1.82 22.70
C LEU A 130 13.80 -2.39 21.47
N GLU A 131 14.50 -2.60 20.36
CA GLU A 131 13.90 -3.15 19.13
C GLU A 131 13.38 -4.58 19.32
N ARG A 132 14.08 -5.43 20.07
CA ARG A 132 13.56 -6.77 20.43
C ARG A 132 12.30 -6.68 21.31
N GLY A 133 12.25 -5.71 22.23
CA GLY A 133 11.07 -5.41 23.02
C GLY A 133 9.88 -5.02 22.14
N ASN A 134 10.09 -4.08 21.22
CA ASN A 134 9.08 -3.64 20.25
C ASN A 134 8.61 -4.80 19.37
N LEU A 135 9.53 -5.65 18.90
CA LEU A 135 9.21 -6.82 18.09
C LEU A 135 8.27 -7.78 18.84
N LYS A 136 8.54 -8.03 20.12
CA LYS A 136 7.67 -8.87 20.97
C LYS A 136 6.29 -8.26 21.11
N VAL A 137 6.20 -6.96 21.41
CA VAL A 137 4.90 -6.26 21.54
C VAL A 137 4.09 -6.33 20.25
N SER A 138 4.71 -6.08 19.08
CA SER A 138 4.01 -6.15 17.79
C SER A 138 3.53 -7.57 17.47
N ARG A 139 4.30 -8.61 17.81
CA ARG A 139 3.87 -10.02 17.69
C ARG A 139 2.67 -10.32 18.60
N ASP A 140 2.73 -9.90 19.86
CA ASP A 140 1.65 -10.11 20.82
C ASP A 140 0.35 -9.38 20.37
N LEU A 141 0.47 -8.18 19.78
CA LEU A 141 -0.66 -7.46 19.19
C LEU A 141 -1.21 -8.13 17.92
N MET A 142 -0.35 -8.59 17.02
CA MET A 142 -0.77 -9.31 15.81
C MET A 142 -1.55 -10.58 16.17
N GLU A 143 -1.07 -11.34 17.15
CA GLU A 143 -1.74 -12.58 17.57
C GLU A 143 -3.10 -12.31 18.20
N ARG A 144 -3.20 -11.28 19.06
CA ARG A 144 -4.50 -10.85 19.60
C ARG A 144 -5.46 -10.44 18.50
N ALA A 145 -5.01 -9.64 17.54
CA ALA A 145 -5.84 -9.22 16.40
C ALA A 145 -6.34 -10.43 15.60
N LYS A 146 -5.49 -11.43 15.33
CA LYS A 146 -5.87 -12.67 14.64
C LYS A 146 -6.95 -13.44 15.39
N ILE A 147 -6.77 -13.66 16.69
CA ILE A 147 -7.73 -14.39 17.53
C ILE A 147 -9.07 -13.66 17.55
N GLU A 148 -9.06 -12.36 17.84
CA GLU A 148 -10.28 -11.55 17.93
C GLU A 148 -10.99 -11.47 16.58
N LYS A 149 -10.25 -11.30 15.48
CA LYS A 149 -10.80 -11.25 14.12
C LYS A 149 -11.53 -12.56 13.79
N ASN A 150 -10.91 -13.69 14.10
CA ASN A 150 -11.51 -15.00 13.88
C ASN A 150 -12.77 -15.18 14.73
N ASN A 151 -12.73 -14.78 16.01
CA ASN A 151 -13.89 -14.87 16.90
C ASN A 151 -15.07 -14.02 16.39
N ILE A 152 -14.83 -12.77 16.00
CA ILE A 152 -15.85 -11.86 15.45
C ILE A 152 -16.42 -12.43 14.15
N TYR A 153 -15.55 -12.93 13.26
CA TYR A 153 -15.98 -13.55 12.01
C TYR A 153 -16.86 -14.77 12.26
N SER A 154 -16.43 -15.70 13.11
CA SER A 154 -17.17 -16.92 13.43
C SER A 154 -18.52 -16.62 14.09
N LEU A 155 -18.56 -15.67 15.02
CA LEU A 155 -19.81 -15.25 15.66
C LEU A 155 -20.78 -14.69 14.62
N CYS A 156 -20.33 -13.74 13.80
CA CYS A 156 -21.14 -13.19 12.72
C CYS A 156 -21.62 -14.28 11.76
N TYR A 157 -20.72 -15.18 11.35
CA TYR A 157 -21.02 -16.22 10.38
C TYR A 157 -22.12 -17.16 10.90
N SER A 158 -22.00 -17.62 12.16
CA SER A 158 -23.00 -18.48 12.81
C SER A 158 -24.39 -17.83 12.93
N LEU A 159 -24.43 -16.50 12.99
CA LEU A 159 -25.67 -15.73 13.08
C LEU A 159 -26.29 -15.52 11.69
N VAL A 160 -25.49 -15.21 10.67
CA VAL A 160 -25.96 -14.77 9.35
C VAL A 160 -26.23 -15.94 8.40
N GLU A 161 -25.48 -17.04 8.49
CA GLU A 161 -25.65 -18.21 7.61
C GLU A 161 -27.09 -18.76 7.61
N PRO A 162 -27.78 -18.95 8.75
CA PRO A 162 -29.15 -19.43 8.76
C PRO A 162 -30.20 -18.38 8.36
N MET A 163 -29.81 -17.12 8.12
CA MET A 163 -30.75 -16.06 7.75
C MET A 163 -31.24 -16.17 6.31
N SER A 164 -32.49 -15.76 6.08
CA SER A 164 -32.99 -15.49 4.73
C SER A 164 -32.19 -14.38 4.05
N ALA A 165 -32.30 -14.27 2.74
CA ALA A 165 -31.63 -13.20 1.99
C ALA A 165 -32.05 -11.80 2.49
N GLU A 166 -33.34 -11.60 2.77
CA GLU A 166 -33.92 -10.35 3.27
C GLU A 166 -33.42 -10.03 4.68
N GLN A 167 -33.36 -11.04 5.55
CA GLN A 167 -32.86 -10.90 6.92
C GLN A 167 -31.37 -10.54 6.92
N ALA A 168 -30.54 -11.26 6.14
CA ALA A 168 -29.12 -10.97 6.02
C ALA A 168 -28.85 -9.59 5.41
N PHE A 169 -29.64 -9.18 4.41
CA PHE A 169 -29.55 -7.83 3.83
C PHE A 169 -29.92 -6.73 4.84
N SER A 170 -31.00 -6.94 5.60
CA SER A 170 -31.39 -6.02 6.67
C SER A 170 -30.30 -5.91 7.75
N TYR A 171 -29.73 -7.05 8.15
CA TYR A 171 -28.60 -7.09 9.09
C TYR A 171 -27.38 -6.32 8.56
N TYR A 172 -27.01 -6.52 7.30
CA TYR A 172 -25.92 -5.81 6.63
C TYR A 172 -26.13 -4.29 6.60
N LYS A 173 -27.35 -3.82 6.34
CA LYS A 173 -27.67 -2.39 6.23
C LYS A 173 -27.64 -1.67 7.59
N ASN A 174 -27.92 -2.40 8.68
CA ASN A 174 -28.04 -1.83 10.02
C ASN A 174 -26.73 -1.89 10.83
N LYS A 175 -25.62 -2.34 10.22
CA LYS A 175 -24.28 -2.35 10.79
C LYS A 175 -23.41 -1.26 10.19
#